data_AF-L2G7I9-F1
#
_entry.id   AF-L2G7I9-F1
#
_cell.length_a   1.000
_cell.length_b   1.000
_cell.length_c   1.000
_cell.angle_alpha   90.00
_cell.angle_beta   90.00
_cell.angle_gamma   90.00
#
_symmetry.space_group_name_H-M   'P 1'
#
loop_
_entity.id
_entity.type
_entity.pdbx_description
1 polymer ?
#
loop_
_entity_poly.entity_id
_entity_poly.type
_entity_poly.pdbx_seq_one_letter_code
_entity_poly.pdbx_strand_id
1 'polypeptide(L)'
;MGSLPLPYWQVNVPPEHRTEECPEGLRNLSAKDVGILSTPDAEYVPQSWETVRRFVATNRLDLFQRVPSELRRYRLFIHQLIQEHGSVMNFVLRRRLGWEEPLVSQGKPFELDKDLKILVNDWPYGIDERIVHLVVWTKFELEEDLATGDLTEVARGEIEAYVDRTFRSRTKPDSVIWFKNWRSLKSVHAVEHFHVMLFDPDAEFIKDITNGDVPQCEKFRAW
;
A
#
# COMPACT_ATOMS: atom_id res chain seq x y z
N MET A 1 -20.81 25.02 -26.98
CA MET A 1 -21.61 24.29 -25.98
C MET A 1 -20.63 23.57 -25.09
N GLY A 2 -20.39 24.05 -23.86
CA GLY A 2 -19.48 23.37 -22.93
C GLY A 2 -20.13 22.07 -22.50
N SER A 3 -19.47 20.92 -22.70
CA SER A 3 -19.94 19.67 -22.11
C SER A 3 -20.02 19.86 -20.60
N LEU A 4 -21.13 19.45 -19.99
CA LEU A 4 -21.22 19.39 -18.54
C LEU A 4 -20.02 18.59 -18.00
N PRO A 5 -19.37 19.03 -16.92
CA PRO A 5 -18.26 18.29 -16.34
C PRO A 5 -18.73 16.88 -15.98
N LEU A 6 -17.92 15.88 -16.32
CA LEU A 6 -18.23 14.49 -16.01
C LEU A 6 -18.33 14.31 -14.49
N PRO A 7 -19.26 13.49 -13.99
CA PRO A 7 -19.24 13.10 -12.59
C PRO A 7 -17.94 12.35 -12.27
N TYR A 8 -17.48 12.41 -11.02
CA TYR A 8 -16.18 11.85 -10.59
C TYR A 8 -16.01 10.37 -10.96
N TRP A 9 -17.10 9.59 -10.98
CA TRP A 9 -17.06 8.17 -11.37
C TRP A 9 -17.00 7.94 -12.89
N GLN A 10 -16.86 8.98 -13.71
CA GLN A 10 -16.76 8.86 -15.18
C GLN A 10 -15.50 9.52 -15.77
N VAL A 11 -14.73 10.29 -14.99
CA VAL A 11 -13.61 11.12 -15.51
C VAL A 11 -12.56 10.30 -16.25
N ASN A 12 -12.05 9.23 -15.62
CA ASN A 12 -11.03 8.34 -16.20
C ASN A 12 -11.63 7.06 -16.80
N VAL A 13 -12.89 7.12 -17.23
CA VAL A 13 -13.61 5.97 -17.78
C VAL A 13 -13.89 6.22 -19.27
N PRO A 14 -13.53 5.28 -20.17
CA PRO A 14 -13.88 5.36 -21.59
C PRO A 14 -15.40 5.51 -21.77
N PRO A 15 -15.89 6.33 -22.74
CA PRO A 15 -17.31 6.59 -22.93
C PRO A 15 -18.20 5.34 -22.97
N GLU A 16 -17.74 4.28 -23.60
CA GLU A 16 -18.40 2.97 -23.74
C GLU A 16 -18.55 2.19 -22.43
N HIS A 17 -17.80 2.56 -21.40
CA HIS A 17 -17.81 1.92 -20.08
C HIS A 17 -18.40 2.81 -18.98
N ARG A 18 -18.90 4.01 -19.34
CA ARG A 18 -19.53 4.92 -18.38
C ARG A 18 -20.90 4.40 -17.97
N THR A 19 -21.15 4.42 -16.67
CA THR A 19 -22.45 4.10 -16.07
C THR A 19 -23.18 5.39 -15.69
N GLU A 20 -24.49 5.43 -15.91
CA GLU A 20 -25.33 6.57 -15.48
C GLU A 20 -25.28 6.74 -13.96
N GLU A 21 -25.41 5.64 -13.22
CA GLU A 21 -25.30 5.63 -11.76
C GLU A 21 -23.85 5.42 -11.30
N CYS A 22 -23.54 5.96 -10.12
CA CYS A 22 -22.26 5.71 -9.46
C CYS A 22 -22.18 4.24 -9.01
N PRO A 23 -21.13 3.47 -9.41
CA PRO A 23 -20.90 2.11 -8.94
C PRO A 23 -20.86 2.02 -7.41
N GLU A 24 -21.41 0.95 -6.83
CA GLU A 24 -21.55 0.80 -5.37
C GLU A 24 -20.25 1.02 -4.60
N GLY A 25 -19.15 0.42 -5.07
CA GLY A 25 -17.83 0.57 -4.44
C GLY A 25 -17.24 1.98 -4.48
N LEU A 26 -17.86 2.89 -5.23
CA LEU A 26 -17.48 4.31 -5.33
C LEU A 26 -18.49 5.24 -4.65
N ARG A 27 -19.52 4.70 -3.98
CA ARG A 27 -20.47 5.49 -3.20
C ARG A 27 -19.88 5.82 -1.82
N ASN A 28 -20.38 6.87 -1.18
CA ASN A 28 -20.02 7.26 0.20
C ASN A 28 -18.51 7.48 0.45
N LEU A 29 -17.79 7.96 -0.57
CA LEU A 29 -16.36 8.26 -0.47
C LEU A 29 -16.10 9.55 0.30
N SER A 30 -14.90 9.66 0.86
CA SER A 30 -14.44 10.90 1.50
C SER A 30 -14.34 12.03 0.46
N ALA A 31 -14.44 13.29 0.93
CA ALA A 31 -14.23 14.45 0.04
C ALA A 31 -12.85 14.42 -0.65
N LYS A 32 -11.83 13.89 0.04
CA LYS A 32 -10.49 13.69 -0.53
C LYS A 32 -10.51 12.69 -1.69
N ASP A 33 -11.13 11.53 -1.50
CA ASP A 33 -11.21 10.50 -2.56
C ASP A 33 -12.03 11.01 -3.75
N VAL A 34 -13.15 11.69 -3.51
CA VAL A 34 -13.96 12.31 -4.58
C VAL A 34 -13.13 13.33 -5.36
N GLY A 35 -12.35 14.16 -4.65
CA GLY A 35 -11.43 15.11 -5.27
C GLY A 35 -10.39 14.41 -6.16
N ILE A 36 -9.75 13.36 -5.67
CA ILE A 36 -8.76 12.59 -6.46
C ILE A 36 -9.41 11.95 -7.68
N LEU A 37 -10.57 11.30 -7.53
CA LEU A 37 -11.28 10.64 -8.64
C LEU A 37 -11.80 11.62 -9.69
N SER A 38 -11.99 12.89 -9.32
CA SER A 38 -12.41 13.95 -10.24
C SER A 38 -11.28 14.48 -11.12
N THR A 39 -10.03 14.10 -10.84
CA THR A 39 -8.85 14.54 -11.60
C THR A 39 -8.57 13.57 -12.76
N PRO A 40 -8.39 14.06 -13.99
CA PRO A 40 -7.92 13.22 -15.09
C PRO A 40 -6.52 12.65 -14.82
N ASP A 41 -6.26 11.40 -15.18
CA ASP A 41 -4.95 10.75 -15.02
C ASP A 41 -3.84 11.55 -15.72
N ALA A 42 -4.14 12.17 -16.87
CA ALA A 42 -3.19 13.00 -17.62
C ALA A 42 -2.73 14.25 -16.85
N GLU A 43 -3.48 14.69 -15.84
CA GLU A 43 -3.11 15.80 -14.96
C GLU A 43 -2.39 15.31 -13.68
N TYR A 44 -2.34 14.00 -13.45
CA TYR A 44 -1.66 13.43 -12.30
C TYR A 44 -0.14 13.43 -12.53
N VAL A 45 0.59 14.03 -11.60
CA VAL A 45 2.06 14.02 -11.60
C VAL A 45 2.55 13.00 -10.56
N PRO A 46 3.27 11.94 -10.98
CA PRO A 46 3.86 10.99 -10.06
C PRO A 46 4.78 11.65 -9.03
N GLN A 47 4.66 11.23 -7.78
CA GLN A 47 5.46 11.77 -6.68
C GLN A 47 6.92 11.29 -6.80
N SER A 48 7.85 12.23 -6.93
CA SER A 48 9.29 11.94 -7.07
C SER A 48 9.87 11.29 -5.81
N TRP A 49 11.00 10.58 -5.94
CA TRP A 49 11.71 9.99 -4.81
C TRP A 49 12.01 10.99 -3.69
N GLU A 50 12.44 12.21 -4.04
CA GLU A 50 12.67 13.29 -3.07
C GLU A 50 11.39 13.67 -2.32
N THR A 51 10.26 13.77 -3.02
CA THR A 51 8.96 14.08 -2.41
C THR A 51 8.52 12.98 -1.46
N VAL A 52 8.64 11.72 -1.88
CA VAL A 52 8.31 10.54 -1.06
C VAL A 52 9.19 10.50 0.20
N ARG A 53 10.51 10.68 0.05
CA ARG A 53 11.44 10.75 1.19
C ARG A 53 11.04 11.85 2.17
N ARG A 54 10.69 13.05 1.66
CA ARG A 54 10.22 14.15 2.49
C ARG A 54 8.95 13.79 3.26
N PHE A 55 7.96 13.17 2.61
CA PHE A 55 6.72 12.77 3.27
C PHE A 55 6.97 11.80 4.44
N VAL A 56 7.84 10.81 4.22
CA VAL A 56 8.24 9.88 5.28
C VAL A 56 9.01 10.61 6.39
N ALA A 57 10.00 11.42 6.04
CA ALA A 57 10.83 12.14 7.02
C ALA A 57 10.02 13.12 7.88
N THR A 58 8.97 13.73 7.32
CA THR A 58 8.07 14.65 8.06
C THR A 58 6.83 13.95 8.63
N ASN A 59 6.75 12.62 8.55
CA ASN A 59 5.59 11.82 8.95
C ASN A 59 4.25 12.32 8.36
N ARG A 60 4.27 12.86 7.13
CA ARG A 60 3.11 13.37 6.39
C ARG A 60 2.62 12.33 5.38
N LEU A 61 2.40 11.11 5.87
CA LEU A 61 1.95 9.96 5.08
C LEU A 61 0.55 10.20 4.47
N ASP A 62 -0.24 11.10 5.06
CA ASP A 62 -1.53 11.54 4.55
C ASP A 62 -1.46 12.22 3.17
N LEU A 63 -0.28 12.68 2.75
CA LEU A 63 -0.05 13.30 1.45
C LEU A 63 0.15 12.27 0.33
N PHE A 64 0.38 11.00 0.65
CA PHE A 64 0.36 9.95 -0.35
C PHE A 64 -1.02 9.84 -1.00
N GLN A 65 -1.01 9.69 -2.32
CA GLN A 65 -2.21 9.57 -3.14
C GLN A 65 -1.94 8.54 -4.21
N ARG A 66 -2.97 7.85 -4.67
CA ARG A 66 -2.90 6.98 -5.85
C ARG A 66 -3.19 7.81 -7.10
N VAL A 67 -2.77 7.31 -8.25
CA VAL A 67 -3.29 7.78 -9.53
C VAL A 67 -4.82 7.66 -9.50
N PRO A 68 -5.59 8.62 -10.04
CA PRO A 68 -7.06 8.60 -9.96
C PRO A 68 -7.71 7.30 -10.44
N SER A 69 -7.30 6.77 -11.60
CA SER A 69 -7.76 5.45 -12.08
C SER A 69 -7.38 4.29 -11.14
N GLU A 70 -6.17 4.29 -10.57
CA GLU A 70 -5.77 3.28 -9.59
C GLU A 70 -6.56 3.37 -8.29
N LEU A 71 -6.90 4.58 -7.82
CA LEU A 71 -7.79 4.75 -6.68
C LEU A 71 -9.17 4.16 -6.96
N ARG A 72 -9.71 4.41 -8.16
CA ARG A 72 -10.99 3.85 -8.59
C ARG A 72 -10.96 2.32 -8.55
N ARG A 73 -9.96 1.72 -9.21
CA ARG A 73 -9.77 0.27 -9.26
C ARG A 73 -9.62 -0.33 -7.87
N TYR A 74 -8.83 0.31 -7.00
CA TYR A 74 -8.69 -0.08 -5.60
C TYR A 74 -10.04 -0.10 -4.87
N ARG A 75 -10.84 0.95 -5.00
CA ARG A 75 -12.15 1.04 -4.32
C ARG A 75 -13.12 -0.04 -4.80
N LEU A 76 -13.18 -0.28 -6.12
CA LEU A 76 -13.99 -1.35 -6.69
C LEU A 76 -13.50 -2.73 -6.23
N PHE A 77 -12.19 -2.95 -6.20
CA PHE A 77 -11.58 -4.18 -5.72
C PHE A 77 -11.92 -4.43 -4.24
N ILE A 78 -11.79 -3.43 -3.38
CA ILE A 78 -12.12 -3.56 -1.95
C ILE A 78 -13.60 -3.87 -1.76
N HIS A 79 -14.49 -3.23 -2.51
CA HIS A 79 -15.93 -3.54 -2.47
C HIS A 79 -16.19 -5.01 -2.82
N GLN A 80 -15.67 -5.48 -3.95
CA GLN A 80 -15.82 -6.87 -4.38
C GLN A 80 -15.21 -7.86 -3.39
N LEU A 81 -13.99 -7.58 -2.91
CA LEU A 81 -13.28 -8.41 -1.96
C LEU A 81 -14.09 -8.59 -0.67
N ILE A 82 -14.68 -7.51 -0.13
CA ILE A 82 -15.50 -7.59 1.09
C ILE A 82 -16.72 -8.48 0.86
N GLN A 83 -17.36 -8.43 -0.30
CA GLN A 83 -18.49 -9.33 -0.62
C GLN A 83 -18.04 -10.80 -0.71
N GLU A 84 -16.87 -11.07 -1.30
CA GLU A 84 -16.39 -12.43 -1.54
C GLU A 84 -15.73 -13.09 -0.32
N HIS A 85 -15.04 -12.32 0.50
CA HIS A 85 -14.19 -12.81 1.59
C HIS A 85 -14.63 -12.34 2.98
N GLY A 86 -15.67 -11.52 3.06
CA GLY A 86 -16.20 -10.92 4.28
C GLY A 86 -15.36 -9.75 4.81
N SER A 87 -14.03 -9.77 4.63
CA SER A 87 -13.16 -8.65 5.00
C SER A 87 -11.85 -8.65 4.22
N VAL A 88 -11.24 -7.45 4.10
CA VAL A 88 -9.89 -7.25 3.55
C VAL A 88 -8.86 -8.06 4.33
N MET A 89 -9.00 -8.09 5.65
CA MET A 89 -8.15 -8.86 6.55
C MET A 89 -8.14 -10.35 6.23
N ASN A 90 -9.33 -10.97 6.10
CA ASN A 90 -9.44 -12.40 5.80
C ASN A 90 -8.78 -12.75 4.47
N PHE A 91 -8.95 -11.90 3.45
CA PHE A 91 -8.29 -12.07 2.17
C PHE A 91 -6.77 -11.99 2.32
N VAL A 92 -6.24 -10.94 2.96
CA VAL A 92 -4.80 -10.77 3.13
C VAL A 92 -4.20 -11.96 3.87
N LEU A 93 -4.74 -12.33 5.03
CA LEU A 93 -4.27 -13.47 5.83
C LEU A 93 -4.26 -14.77 5.03
N ARG A 94 -5.41 -15.16 4.47
CA ARG A 94 -5.57 -16.50 3.88
C ARG A 94 -5.06 -16.59 2.44
N ARG A 95 -5.22 -15.52 1.65
CA ARG A 95 -4.91 -15.53 0.20
C ARG A 95 -3.57 -14.92 -0.13
N ARG A 96 -3.15 -13.86 0.57
CA ARG A 96 -1.85 -13.20 0.30
C ARG A 96 -0.74 -13.79 1.15
N LEU A 97 -0.98 -13.94 2.46
CA LEU A 97 0.04 -14.40 3.41
C LEU A 97 0.09 -15.92 3.50
N GLY A 98 -1.06 -16.59 3.41
CA GLY A 98 -1.16 -18.03 3.65
C GLY A 98 -0.99 -18.36 5.13
N TRP A 99 -1.44 -17.47 6.00
CA TRP A 99 -1.40 -17.62 7.46
C TRP A 99 -2.81 -17.90 7.99
N GLU A 100 -2.86 -18.59 9.11
CA GLU A 100 -4.09 -18.94 9.83
C GLU A 100 -4.04 -18.36 11.24
N GLU A 101 -5.21 -18.02 11.78
CA GLU A 101 -5.33 -17.53 13.15
C GLU A 101 -5.37 -18.69 14.16
N PRO A 102 -4.82 -18.52 15.38
CA PRO A 102 -4.12 -17.32 15.86
C PRO A 102 -2.72 -17.18 15.24
N LEU A 103 -2.30 -15.94 14.97
CA LEU A 103 -0.93 -15.66 14.54
C LEU A 103 0.02 -15.90 15.71
N VAL A 104 0.95 -16.85 15.55
CA VAL A 104 1.97 -17.17 16.54
C VAL A 104 3.33 -17.04 15.87
N SER A 105 4.12 -16.06 16.31
CA SER A 105 5.54 -16.00 15.95
C SER A 105 6.29 -17.12 16.66
N GLN A 106 7.26 -17.70 15.98
CA GLN A 106 8.08 -18.80 16.49
C GLN A 106 9.41 -18.30 17.06
N GLY A 107 9.86 -17.12 16.65
CA GLY A 107 11.05 -16.46 17.18
C GLY A 107 10.74 -15.08 17.76
N LYS A 108 11.81 -14.38 18.14
CA LYS A 108 11.77 -12.94 18.45
C LYS A 108 11.48 -12.13 17.18
N PRO A 109 11.05 -10.86 17.33
CA PRO A 109 10.90 -9.96 16.18
C PRO A 109 12.11 -9.99 15.25
N PHE A 110 11.84 -10.19 13.96
CA PHE A 110 12.85 -10.21 12.88
C PHE A 110 13.94 -11.28 12.99
N GLU A 111 13.74 -12.33 13.81
CA GLU A 111 14.71 -13.43 13.98
C GLU A 111 14.53 -14.53 12.92
N LEU A 112 13.29 -14.88 12.59
CA LEU A 112 12.96 -16.01 11.72
C LEU A 112 12.11 -15.57 10.53
N ASP A 113 12.59 -15.81 9.31
CA ASP A 113 11.89 -15.41 8.07
C ASP A 113 10.48 -15.99 7.95
N LYS A 114 10.20 -17.15 8.56
CA LYS A 114 8.86 -17.77 8.59
C LYS A 114 7.80 -16.97 9.35
N ASP A 115 8.23 -15.99 10.15
CA ASP A 115 7.35 -15.08 10.89
C ASP A 115 7.09 -13.77 10.13
N LEU A 116 7.67 -13.63 8.94
CA LEU A 116 7.50 -12.47 8.08
C LEU A 116 7.09 -12.88 6.67
N LYS A 117 6.55 -11.93 5.91
CA LYS A 117 6.38 -12.07 4.46
C LYS A 117 6.57 -10.72 3.80
N ILE A 118 7.38 -10.68 2.76
CA ILE A 118 7.61 -9.47 1.96
C ILE A 118 6.84 -9.64 0.66
N LEU A 119 5.93 -8.70 0.38
CA LEU A 119 5.10 -8.70 -0.81
C LEU A 119 5.19 -7.36 -1.52
N VAL A 120 4.92 -7.35 -2.82
CA VAL A 120 4.69 -6.10 -3.55
C VAL A 120 3.36 -5.52 -3.05
N ASN A 121 3.30 -4.20 -2.85
CA ASN A 121 2.05 -3.57 -2.46
C ASN A 121 1.00 -3.80 -3.54
N ASP A 122 -0.12 -4.41 -3.16
CA ASP A 122 -1.21 -4.75 -4.07
C ASP A 122 -1.81 -3.54 -4.78
N TRP A 123 -1.70 -2.36 -4.16
CA TRP A 123 -2.25 -1.10 -4.64
C TRP A 123 -1.31 0.06 -4.27
N PRO A 124 -0.20 0.21 -5.01
CA PRO A 124 0.83 1.21 -4.71
C PRO A 124 0.29 2.65 -4.85
N TYR A 125 1.04 3.61 -4.30
CA TYR A 125 0.75 5.02 -4.50
C TYR A 125 1.14 5.48 -5.92
N GLY A 126 0.65 6.66 -6.33
CA GLY A 126 1.05 7.30 -7.58
C GLY A 126 2.40 7.98 -7.44
N ILE A 127 3.44 7.15 -7.41
CA ILE A 127 4.83 7.53 -7.20
C ILE A 127 5.62 7.26 -8.49
N ASP A 128 6.83 7.82 -8.57
CA ASP A 128 7.79 7.55 -9.65
C ASP A 128 7.90 6.03 -9.91
N GLU A 129 7.79 5.61 -11.16
CA GLU A 129 7.74 4.20 -11.58
C GLU A 129 9.01 3.40 -11.22
N ARG A 130 10.12 4.11 -10.96
CA ARG A 130 11.36 3.48 -10.48
C ARG A 130 11.28 3.10 -9.01
N ILE A 131 10.28 3.58 -8.27
CA ILE A 131 10.09 3.26 -6.86
C ILE A 131 9.28 1.98 -6.74
N VAL A 132 9.91 0.94 -6.19
CA VAL A 132 9.23 -0.30 -5.83
C VAL A 132 8.67 -0.16 -4.43
N HIS A 133 7.34 -0.29 -4.29
CA HIS A 133 6.63 -0.22 -3.02
C HIS A 133 6.34 -1.63 -2.50
N LEU A 134 7.07 -2.04 -1.46
CA LEU A 134 6.89 -3.30 -0.76
C LEU A 134 6.12 -3.13 0.55
N VAL A 135 5.55 -4.24 1.01
CA VAL A 135 4.94 -4.37 2.33
C VAL A 135 5.58 -5.56 3.03
N VAL A 136 6.10 -5.32 4.23
CA VAL A 136 6.63 -6.35 5.11
C VAL A 136 5.57 -6.64 6.16
N TRP A 137 5.02 -7.85 6.13
CA TRP A 137 4.01 -8.35 7.05
C TRP A 137 4.67 -9.15 8.16
N THR A 138 4.18 -9.03 9.39
CA THR A 138 4.73 -9.72 10.57
C THR A 138 3.66 -10.54 11.28
N LYS A 139 4.05 -11.69 11.85
CA LYS A 139 3.22 -12.48 12.78
C LYS A 139 3.27 -11.98 14.23
N PHE A 140 4.21 -11.08 14.53
CA PHE A 140 4.40 -10.45 15.82
C PHE A 140 3.97 -8.99 15.77
N GLU A 141 3.67 -8.43 16.94
CA GLU A 141 3.31 -7.03 17.08
C GLU A 141 4.51 -6.10 16.89
N LEU A 142 4.26 -4.93 16.33
CA LEU A 142 5.23 -3.83 16.27
C LEU A 142 4.88 -2.85 17.36
N GLU A 143 5.56 -2.97 18.51
CA GLU A 143 5.22 -2.29 19.76
C GLU A 143 5.09 -0.76 19.58
N GLU A 144 3.97 -0.23 20.07
CA GLU A 144 3.64 1.21 20.02
C GLU A 144 3.70 1.80 21.45
N ASP A 145 4.25 3.01 21.57
CA ASP A 145 4.15 3.84 22.75
C ASP A 145 2.68 4.30 22.92
N LEU A 146 2.07 3.95 24.05
CA LEU A 146 0.65 4.21 24.30
C LEU A 146 0.30 5.71 24.43
N ALA A 147 1.27 6.55 24.79
CA ALA A 147 1.03 7.98 24.99
C ALA A 147 1.04 8.74 23.65
N THR A 148 1.86 8.31 22.71
CA THR A 148 2.06 8.97 21.41
C THR A 148 1.38 8.24 20.25
N GLY A 149 1.14 6.93 20.38
CA GLY A 149 0.72 6.06 19.30
C GLY A 149 1.80 5.79 18.25
N ASP A 150 3.04 6.23 18.49
CA ASP A 150 4.22 5.96 17.65
C ASP A 150 4.85 4.61 18.04
N LEU A 151 5.74 4.05 17.22
CA LEU A 151 6.58 2.91 17.60
C LEU A 151 7.45 3.25 18.82
N THR A 152 7.65 2.27 19.69
CA THR A 152 8.69 2.39 20.73
C THR A 152 10.07 2.53 20.09
N GLU A 153 11.01 3.18 20.77
CA GLU A 153 12.40 3.29 20.29
C GLU A 153 13.04 1.91 20.04
N VAL A 154 12.67 0.91 20.84
CA VAL A 154 13.12 -0.48 20.66
C VAL A 154 12.56 -1.05 19.35
N ALA A 155 11.24 -1.01 19.14
CA ALA A 155 10.62 -1.54 17.93
C ALA A 155 11.11 -0.81 16.66
N ARG A 156 11.33 0.50 16.75
CA ARG A 156 11.91 1.31 15.67
C ARG A 156 13.34 0.86 15.35
N GLY A 157 14.18 0.65 16.37
CA GLY A 157 15.54 0.14 16.19
C GLY A 157 15.59 -1.26 15.59
N GLU A 158 14.67 -2.15 15.98
CA GLU A 158 14.55 -3.50 15.41
C GLU A 158 14.18 -3.47 13.92
N ILE A 159 13.20 -2.63 13.54
CA ILE A 159 12.83 -2.42 12.13
C ILE A 159 13.99 -1.83 11.35
N GLU A 160 14.67 -0.80 11.88
CA GLU A 160 15.81 -0.16 11.21
C GLU A 160 16.91 -1.17 10.93
N ALA A 161 17.30 -1.97 11.92
CA ALA A 161 18.31 -3.02 11.78
C ALA A 161 17.89 -4.12 10.78
N TYR A 162 16.60 -4.48 10.77
CA TYR A 162 16.07 -5.41 9.78
C TYR A 162 16.12 -4.82 8.36
N VAL A 163 15.76 -3.55 8.19
CA VAL A 163 15.78 -2.87 6.89
C VAL A 163 17.21 -2.73 6.37
N ASP A 164 18.15 -2.40 7.25
CA ASP A 164 19.57 -2.34 6.95
C ASP A 164 20.09 -3.68 6.42
N ARG A 165 19.87 -4.76 7.17
CA ARG A 165 20.39 -6.09 6.79
C ARG A 165 19.76 -6.61 5.50
N THR A 166 18.47 -6.36 5.31
CA THR A 166 17.66 -7.04 4.29
C THR A 166 17.66 -6.28 2.96
N PHE A 167 17.56 -4.96 3.01
CA PHE A 167 17.41 -4.11 1.82
C PHE A 167 18.63 -3.24 1.57
N ARG A 168 19.10 -2.48 2.56
CA ARG A 168 20.20 -1.50 2.35
C ARG A 168 21.54 -2.17 2.06
N SER A 169 21.78 -3.36 2.60
CA SER A 169 22.97 -4.17 2.29
C SER A 169 23.10 -4.60 0.83
N ARG A 170 21.98 -4.57 0.07
CA ARG A 170 21.90 -5.03 -1.33
C ARG A 170 21.52 -3.91 -2.31
N THR A 171 21.44 -2.67 -1.86
CA THR A 171 20.98 -1.54 -2.66
C THR A 171 21.92 -0.33 -2.54
N LYS A 172 21.70 0.66 -3.40
CA LYS A 172 22.50 1.90 -3.38
C LYS A 172 22.25 2.66 -2.06
N PRO A 173 23.23 3.41 -1.53
CA PRO A 173 23.00 4.32 -0.42
C PRO A 173 21.84 5.28 -0.71
N ASP A 174 21.09 5.65 0.33
CA ASP A 174 19.94 6.58 0.24
C ASP A 174 18.80 6.18 -0.71
N SER A 175 18.77 4.92 -1.15
CA SER A 175 17.73 4.39 -2.05
C SER A 175 16.61 3.63 -1.34
N VAL A 176 16.66 3.52 -0.01
CA VAL A 176 15.66 2.78 0.78
C VAL A 176 15.11 3.65 1.91
N ILE A 177 13.79 3.72 1.98
CA ILE A 177 13.05 4.28 3.11
C ILE A 177 11.98 3.28 3.58
N TRP A 178 11.57 3.41 4.82
CA TRP A 178 10.45 2.64 5.36
C TRP A 178 9.55 3.54 6.19
N PHE A 179 8.30 3.15 6.33
CA PHE A 179 7.32 3.82 7.18
C PHE A 179 6.21 2.85 7.60
N LYS A 180 5.55 3.16 8.71
CA LYS A 180 4.38 2.42 9.19
C LYS A 180 3.17 3.34 9.17
N ASN A 181 2.06 2.88 8.59
CA ASN A 181 0.80 3.63 8.61
C ASN A 181 0.15 3.52 9.99
N TRP A 182 -0.15 4.67 10.61
CA TRP A 182 -0.75 4.75 11.95
C TRP A 182 -2.20 4.25 11.99
N ARG A 183 -2.70 3.95 13.20
CA ARG A 183 -4.03 3.36 13.47
C ARG A 183 -5.21 3.99 12.70
N SER A 184 -5.17 5.26 12.34
CA SER A 184 -6.24 5.95 11.58
C SER A 184 -6.28 5.63 10.08
N LEU A 185 -5.24 5.00 9.53
CA LEU A 185 -5.13 4.63 8.10
C LEU A 185 -5.11 3.11 7.87
N LYS A 186 -5.06 2.29 8.93
CA LYS A 186 -5.03 0.83 8.81
C LYS A 186 -6.38 0.31 8.29
N SER A 187 -6.37 -0.33 7.12
CA SER A 187 -7.53 -1.09 6.63
C SER A 187 -7.55 -2.53 7.20
N VAL A 188 -6.49 -2.96 7.88
CA VAL A 188 -6.31 -4.30 8.46
C VAL A 188 -5.70 -4.14 9.86
N HIS A 189 -6.48 -4.42 10.91
CA HIS A 189 -6.08 -4.16 12.30
C HIS A 189 -5.37 -5.33 12.99
N ALA A 190 -5.46 -6.56 12.48
CA ALA A 190 -4.90 -7.76 13.14
C ALA A 190 -3.56 -8.25 12.54
N VAL A 191 -3.11 -7.69 11.42
CA VAL A 191 -1.83 -8.05 10.82
C VAL A 191 -0.95 -6.81 10.72
N GLU A 192 0.05 -6.78 11.59
CA GLU A 192 1.03 -5.71 11.59
C GLU A 192 1.88 -5.76 10.32
N HIS A 193 2.17 -4.57 9.81
CA HIS A 193 2.98 -4.40 8.63
C HIS A 193 3.61 -3.01 8.61
N PHE A 194 4.70 -2.91 7.88
CA PHE A 194 5.30 -1.64 7.49
C PHE A 194 5.62 -1.67 6.01
N HIS A 195 5.76 -0.48 5.44
CA HIS A 195 6.07 -0.29 4.04
C HIS A 195 7.56 -0.05 3.89
N VAL A 196 8.14 -0.62 2.82
CA VAL A 196 9.50 -0.33 2.39
C VAL A 196 9.40 0.16 0.95
N MET A 197 10.06 1.27 0.65
CA MET A 197 10.17 1.79 -0.70
C MET A 197 11.63 1.80 -1.11
N LEU A 198 11.90 1.25 -2.29
CA LEU A 198 13.23 1.17 -2.88
C LEU A 198 13.24 1.94 -4.20
N PHE A 199 14.20 2.85 -4.36
CA PHE A 199 14.36 3.61 -5.59
C PHE A 199 15.35 2.92 -6.54
N ASP A 200 14.85 2.56 -7.73
CA ASP A 200 15.61 1.92 -8.79
C ASP A 200 16.40 0.66 -8.31
N PRO A 201 15.74 -0.29 -7.61
CA PRO A 201 16.39 -1.53 -7.19
C PRO A 201 16.58 -2.48 -8.38
N ASP A 202 17.52 -3.43 -8.22
CA ASP A 202 17.64 -4.55 -9.16
C ASP A 202 16.34 -5.39 -9.17
N ALA A 203 15.80 -5.64 -10.36
CA ALA A 203 14.58 -6.42 -10.54
C ALA A 203 14.75 -7.89 -10.09
N GLU A 204 15.93 -8.48 -10.24
CA GLU A 204 16.20 -9.84 -9.73
C GLU A 204 16.15 -9.86 -8.21
N PHE A 205 16.69 -8.83 -7.55
CA PHE A 205 16.59 -8.69 -6.10
C PHE A 205 15.14 -8.61 -5.63
N ILE A 206 14.31 -7.80 -6.30
CA ILE A 206 12.88 -7.68 -5.96
C ILE A 206 12.15 -9.00 -6.17
N LYS A 207 12.44 -9.71 -7.27
CA LYS A 207 11.85 -11.03 -7.53
C LYS A 207 12.24 -12.03 -6.44
N ASP A 208 13.51 -12.08 -6.05
CA ASP A 208 14.00 -13.00 -5.03
C ASP A 208 13.35 -12.73 -3.67
N ILE A 209 13.37 -11.46 -3.23
CA ILE A 209 12.90 -11.10 -1.88
C ILE A 209 11.39 -11.22 -1.72
N THR A 210 10.64 -11.12 -2.82
CA THR A 210 9.17 -11.29 -2.83
C THR A 210 8.74 -12.70 -3.26
N ASN A 211 9.69 -13.59 -3.56
CA ASN A 211 9.44 -14.91 -4.14
C ASN A 211 8.54 -14.85 -5.40
N GLY A 212 8.77 -13.85 -6.26
CA GLY A 212 8.03 -13.62 -7.49
C GLY A 212 6.57 -13.20 -7.28
N ASP A 213 6.25 -12.53 -6.17
CA ASP A 213 4.90 -12.01 -5.94
C ASP A 213 4.45 -11.05 -7.04
N VAL A 214 3.14 -11.08 -7.32
CA VAL A 214 2.50 -10.20 -8.30
C VAL A 214 1.34 -9.48 -7.61
N PRO A 215 1.31 -8.14 -7.61
CA PRO A 215 0.30 -7.36 -6.89
C PRO A 215 -1.11 -7.52 -7.47
N GLN A 216 -2.14 -7.30 -6.65
CA GLN A 216 -3.53 -7.41 -7.11
C GLN A 216 -3.90 -6.38 -8.19
N CYS A 217 -3.30 -5.19 -8.19
CA CYS A 217 -3.53 -4.19 -9.25
C CYS A 217 -3.14 -4.70 -10.64
N GLU A 218 -2.27 -5.70 -10.79
CA GLU A 218 -1.97 -6.28 -12.11
C GLU A 218 -3.02 -7.32 -12.55
N LYS A 219 -3.68 -7.97 -11.58
CA LYS A 219 -4.64 -9.05 -11.79
C LYS A 219 -6.07 -8.55 -11.95
N PHE A 220 -6.42 -7.47 -11.26
CA PHE A 220 -7.77 -6.93 -11.23
C PHE A 220 -8.07 -6.07 -12.46
N ARG A 221 -9.14 -6.34 -13.18
CA ARG A 221 -9.58 -5.54 -14.33
C ARG A 221 -10.94 -4.91 -14.03
N ALA A 222 -10.97 -3.59 -13.97
CA ALA A 222 -12.18 -2.80 -13.86
C ALA A 222 -11.94 -1.44 -14.52
N TRP A 223 -12.99 -0.90 -15.14
CA TRP A 223 -13.00 0.42 -15.77
C TRP A 223 -13.57 1.47 -14.83
#